data_AF-A0A8T7FQQ8-F1
#
_entry.id   AF-A0A8T7FQQ8-F1
#
_cell.length_a   1.000
_cell.length_b   1.000
_cell.length_c   1.000
_cell.angle_alpha   90.00
_cell.angle_beta   90.00
_cell.angle_gamma   90.00
#
_symmetry.space_group_name_H-M   'P 1'
#
loop_
_entity.id
_entity.type
_entity.pdbx_description
1 polymer ?
#
loop_
_entity_poly.entity_id
_entity_poly.type
_entity_poly.pdbx_seq_one_letter_code
_entity_poly.pdbx_strand_id
1 'polypeptide(L)'
;MTRHTCLWWETAPEPKSYAGKPLPPKADVVVVGGGFTGTSAALQLAKGGARVTLLEAKSIGREASSRNGGQALSCLHNTLTETVRRYGRELGREMFRAAMEAADTVERIIETEQIDCDFVRSGSIEAAAKSAHF
;
A
#
# COMPACT_ATOMS: atom_id res chain seq x y z
N MET A 1 20.28 22.25 -12.35
CA MET A 1 19.24 22.20 -11.29
C MET A 1 18.79 20.77 -11.14
N THR A 2 19.01 20.16 -9.97
CA THR A 2 18.56 18.80 -9.68
C THR A 2 17.05 18.85 -9.41
N ARG A 3 16.24 18.07 -10.16
CA ARG A 3 14.81 17.91 -9.85
C ARG A 3 14.66 17.02 -8.62
N HIS A 4 13.80 17.41 -7.69
CA HIS A 4 13.54 16.69 -6.43
C HIS A 4 12.21 15.90 -6.42
N THR A 5 11.52 15.86 -7.57
CA THR A 5 10.27 15.15 -7.81
C THR A 5 10.55 13.79 -8.46
N CYS A 6 9.79 12.74 -8.11
CA CYS A 6 9.91 11.47 -8.83
C CYS A 6 9.09 11.51 -10.12
N LEU A 7 9.50 10.71 -11.11
CA LEU A 7 8.88 10.69 -12.44
C LEU A 7 7.36 10.50 -12.36
N TRP A 8 6.89 9.61 -11.48
CA TRP A 8 5.46 9.36 -11.27
C TRP A 8 4.67 10.64 -11.00
N TRP A 9 5.17 11.54 -10.15
CA TRP A 9 4.50 12.82 -9.86
C TRP A 9 4.53 13.82 -11.02
N GLU A 10 5.46 13.67 -11.95
CA GLU A 10 5.56 14.53 -13.14
C GLU A 10 4.64 14.06 -14.26
N THR A 11 4.30 12.77 -14.29
CA THR A 11 3.53 12.16 -15.39
C THR A 11 2.13 11.69 -15.01
N ALA A 12 1.85 11.47 -13.72
CA ALA A 12 0.54 11.05 -13.26
C ALA A 12 -0.48 12.21 -13.28
N PRO A 13 -1.78 11.91 -13.44
CA PRO A 13 -2.82 12.91 -13.26
C PRO A 13 -2.72 13.59 -11.89
N GLU A 14 -2.96 14.91 -11.86
CA GLU A 14 -2.93 15.65 -10.61
C GLU A 14 -4.03 15.14 -9.66
N PRO A 15 -3.70 14.76 -8.41
CA PRO A 15 -4.70 14.24 -7.50
C PRO A 15 -5.69 15.33 -7.13
N LYS A 16 -6.96 14.94 -6.98
CA LYS A 16 -8.00 15.83 -6.49
C LYS A 16 -7.60 16.43 -5.13
N SER A 17 -7.58 17.77 -5.06
CA SER A 17 -7.30 18.48 -3.82
C SER A 17 -8.52 18.56 -2.90
N TYR A 18 -8.26 18.38 -1.61
CA TYR A 18 -9.23 18.58 -0.53
C TYR A 18 -8.78 19.66 0.45
N ALA A 19 -7.68 20.35 0.16
CA ALA A 19 -7.14 21.42 1.00
C ALA A 19 -8.16 22.56 1.15
N GLY A 20 -8.26 23.11 2.36
CA GLY A 20 -9.14 24.24 2.69
C GLY A 20 -10.63 23.91 2.74
N LYS A 21 -11.04 22.65 2.51
CA LYS A 21 -12.43 22.23 2.71
C LYS A 21 -12.74 22.13 4.20
N PRO A 22 -13.91 22.61 4.66
CA PRO A 22 -14.29 22.47 6.06
C PRO A 22 -14.40 20.99 6.43
N LEU A 23 -13.92 20.65 7.62
CA LEU A 23 -14.07 19.29 8.14
C LEU A 23 -15.54 19.03 8.48
N PRO A 24 -16.02 17.79 8.27
CA PRO A 24 -17.36 17.41 8.73
C PRO A 24 -17.43 17.55 10.26
N PRO A 25 -18.59 17.95 10.81
CA PRO A 25 -18.73 18.19 12.25
C PRO A 25 -18.67 16.90 13.08
N LYS A 26 -18.86 15.73 12.45
CA LYS A 26 -18.85 14.41 13.09
C LYS A 26 -18.27 13.36 12.15
N ALA A 27 -17.54 12.41 12.73
CA ALA A 27 -17.07 11.18 12.09
C ALA A 27 -17.17 10.04 13.09
N ASP A 28 -17.38 8.82 12.62
CA ASP A 28 -17.32 7.62 13.45
C ASP A 28 -15.85 7.17 13.61
N VAL A 29 -15.05 7.35 12.55
CA VAL A 29 -13.60 7.08 12.55
C VAL A 29 -12.84 8.21 11.86
N VAL A 30 -11.71 8.60 12.45
CA VAL A 30 -10.75 9.52 11.84
C VAL A 30 -9.49 8.73 11.49
N VAL A 31 -9.08 8.78 10.22
CA VAL A 31 -7.84 8.17 9.72
C VAL A 31 -6.82 9.27 9.47
N VAL A 32 -5.63 9.14 10.04
CA VAL A 32 -4.54 10.12 9.87
C VAL A 32 -3.47 9.53 8.95
N GLY A 33 -3.25 10.18 7.81
CA GLY A 33 -2.30 9.79 6.77
C GLY A 33 -2.98 9.27 5.51
N GLY A 34 -2.72 9.91 4.37
CA GLY A 34 -3.26 9.60 3.05
C GLY A 34 -2.38 8.67 2.20
N GLY A 35 -1.58 7.80 2.81
CA GLY A 35 -0.84 6.74 2.10
C GLY A 35 -1.68 5.47 1.92
N PHE A 36 -1.10 4.41 1.31
CA PHE A 36 -1.81 3.15 1.02
C PHE A 36 -2.53 2.56 2.22
N THR A 37 -1.89 2.52 3.39
CA THR A 37 -2.49 1.97 4.61
C THR A 37 -3.71 2.78 5.04
N GLY A 38 -3.59 4.11 5.06
CA GLY A 38 -4.68 4.99 5.50
C GLY A 38 -5.85 5.01 4.52
N THR A 39 -5.57 5.09 3.21
CA THR A 39 -6.63 5.05 2.19
C THR A 39 -7.32 3.70 2.13
N SER A 40 -6.58 2.60 2.25
CA SER A 40 -7.15 1.24 2.32
C SER A 40 -8.03 1.07 3.57
N ALA A 41 -7.54 1.50 4.74
CA ALA A 41 -8.34 1.46 5.97
C ALA A 41 -9.62 2.30 5.85
N ALA A 42 -9.50 3.53 5.32
CA ALA A 42 -10.65 4.40 5.12
C ALA A 42 -11.69 3.80 4.16
N LEU A 43 -11.23 3.19 3.05
CA LEU A 43 -12.10 2.52 2.10
C LEU A 43 -12.87 1.36 2.75
N GLN A 44 -12.17 0.48 3.49
CA GLN A 44 -12.82 -0.68 4.13
C GLN A 44 -13.81 -0.24 5.21
N LEU A 45 -13.45 0.75 6.04
CA LEU A 45 -14.35 1.29 7.07
C LEU A 45 -15.58 1.95 6.45
N ALA A 46 -15.42 2.71 5.36
CA ALA A 46 -16.52 3.34 4.66
C ALA A 46 -17.45 2.29 4.01
N LYS A 47 -16.89 1.23 3.41
CA LYS A 47 -17.66 0.08 2.91
C LYS A 47 -18.43 -0.65 4.02
N GLY A 48 -17.90 -0.65 5.24
CA GLY A 48 -18.58 -1.13 6.45
C GLY A 48 -19.68 -0.21 6.98
N GLY A 49 -19.94 0.93 6.33
CA GLY A 49 -20.99 1.88 6.70
C GLY A 49 -20.57 2.96 7.70
N ALA A 50 -19.29 3.02 8.10
CA ALA A 50 -18.80 4.05 9.00
C ALA A 50 -18.65 5.41 8.28
N ARG A 51 -18.95 6.51 8.96
CA ARG A 51 -18.59 7.86 8.49
C ARG A 51 -17.12 8.10 8.77
N VAL A 52 -16.29 7.98 7.73
CA VAL A 52 -14.84 8.11 7.86
C VAL A 52 -14.38 9.51 7.44
N THR A 53 -13.54 10.14 8.24
CA THR A 53 -12.78 11.33 7.84
C THR A 53 -11.30 10.97 7.72
N LEU A 54 -10.74 11.09 6.53
CA LEU A 54 -9.31 10.94 6.30
C LEU A 54 -8.62 12.31 6.30
N LEU A 55 -7.58 12.46 7.10
CA LEU A 55 -6.77 13.68 7.20
C LEU A 55 -5.37 13.41 6.65
N GLU A 56 -4.93 14.27 5.73
CA GLU A 56 -3.59 14.25 5.16
C GLU A 56 -3.00 15.66 5.26
N ALA A 57 -1.76 15.76 5.74
CA ALA A 57 -1.09 17.04 5.95
C ALA A 57 -0.69 17.72 4.63
N LYS A 58 -0.46 16.92 3.58
CA LYS A 58 -0.06 17.40 2.25
C LYS A 58 -1.09 16.97 1.19
N SER A 59 -0.68 16.10 0.26
CA SER A 59 -1.52 15.55 -0.79
C SER A 59 -1.61 14.04 -0.60
N ILE A 60 -2.74 13.45 -0.98
CA ILE A 60 -2.92 11.99 -0.94
C ILE A 60 -1.76 11.31 -1.68
N GLY A 61 -1.16 10.32 -1.04
CA GLY A 61 -0.06 9.53 -1.60
C GLY A 61 1.31 10.20 -1.64
N ARG A 62 1.49 11.47 -1.23
CA ARG A 62 2.71 12.28 -1.51
C ARG A 62 4.05 11.72 -1.00
N GLU A 63 4.01 10.88 0.04
CA GLU A 63 5.21 10.36 0.68
C GLU A 63 5.56 8.95 0.18
N ALA A 64 5.93 8.02 1.07
CA ALA A 64 6.45 6.69 0.71
C ALA A 64 5.56 5.90 -0.28
N SER A 65 4.24 6.05 -0.20
CA SER A 65 3.29 5.29 -1.03
C SER A 65 3.33 5.62 -2.53
N SER A 66 3.87 6.77 -2.94
CA SER A 66 4.07 7.11 -4.38
C SER A 66 5.54 7.15 -4.79
N ARG A 67 6.46 6.92 -3.85
CA ARG A 67 7.92 6.99 -4.05
C ARG A 67 8.58 5.62 -3.98
N ASN A 68 7.79 4.55 -4.19
CA ASN A 68 8.25 3.17 -4.26
C ASN A 68 8.31 2.69 -5.73
N GLY A 69 8.84 1.48 -5.94
CA GLY A 69 9.02 0.89 -7.27
C GLY A 69 7.77 0.25 -7.86
N GLY A 70 6.61 0.36 -7.20
CA GLY A 70 5.33 -0.15 -7.70
C GLY A 70 5.14 -1.67 -7.61
N GLN A 71 6.09 -2.41 -7.00
CA GLN A 71 5.98 -3.87 -6.93
C GLN A 71 5.00 -4.33 -5.84
N ALA A 72 4.03 -5.15 -6.22
CA ALA A 72 3.15 -5.88 -5.30
C ALA A 72 3.67 -7.32 -5.10
N LEU A 73 4.77 -7.47 -4.35
CA LEU A 73 5.40 -8.77 -4.11
C LEU A 73 4.69 -9.56 -3.01
N SER A 74 4.45 -10.84 -3.27
CA SER A 74 3.95 -11.81 -2.29
C SER A 74 5.10 -12.36 -1.42
N CYS A 75 5.78 -11.49 -0.67
CA CYS A 75 6.91 -11.89 0.16
C CYS A 75 6.99 -11.11 1.47
N LEU A 76 7.75 -11.65 2.42
CA LEU A 76 8.16 -10.95 3.63
C LEU A 76 9.52 -10.27 3.40
N HIS A 77 9.81 -9.23 4.18
CA HIS A 77 11.14 -8.61 4.16
C HIS A 77 12.23 -9.57 4.67
N ASN A 78 11.91 -10.36 5.70
CA ASN A 78 12.80 -11.40 6.20
C ASN A 78 12.44 -12.74 5.55
N THR A 79 13.39 -13.68 5.56
CA THR A 79 13.08 -15.06 5.18
C THR A 79 12.04 -15.67 6.13
N LEU A 80 11.33 -16.70 5.67
CA LEU A 80 10.38 -17.43 6.53
C LEU A 80 11.11 -18.03 7.75
N THR A 81 12.33 -18.53 7.57
CA THR A 81 13.16 -19.09 8.65
C THR A 81 13.46 -18.04 9.72
N GLU A 82 13.90 -16.84 9.32
CA GLU A 82 14.16 -15.74 10.26
C GLU A 82 12.89 -15.27 10.96
N THR A 83 11.78 -15.20 10.22
CA THR A 83 10.48 -14.82 10.77
C THR A 83 10.02 -15.83 11.83
N VAL A 84 10.09 -17.13 11.54
CA VAL A 84 9.76 -18.20 12.49
C VAL A 84 10.70 -18.20 13.70
N ARG A 85 11.99 -17.97 13.50
CA ARG A 85 12.96 -17.87 14.61
C ARG A 85 12.64 -16.72 15.54
N ARG A 86 12.17 -15.58 15.00
CA ARG A 86 11.91 -14.36 15.77
C ARG A 86 10.54 -14.33 16.43
N TYR A 87 9.52 -14.82 15.74
CA TYR A 87 8.11 -14.67 16.14
C TYR A 87 7.41 -15.99 16.48
N GLY A 88 8.12 -17.11 16.35
CA GLY A 88 7.54 -18.44 16.51
C GLY A 88 6.84 -18.93 15.24
N ARG A 89 6.59 -20.24 15.20
CA ARG A 89 6.05 -20.93 14.01
C ARG A 89 4.64 -20.48 13.64
N GLU A 90 3.79 -20.27 14.64
CA GLU A 90 2.38 -19.93 14.42
C GLU A 90 2.24 -18.53 13.81
N LEU A 91 2.73 -17.51 14.50
CA LEU A 91 2.70 -16.12 14.02
C LEU A 91 3.50 -15.96 12.72
N GLY A 92 4.67 -16.62 12.59
CA GLY A 92 5.44 -16.57 11.34
C GLY A 92 4.67 -17.13 10.13
N ARG A 93 3.88 -18.19 10.33
CA ARG A 93 2.99 -18.73 9.29
C ARG A 93 1.88 -17.75 8.93
N GLU A 94 1.28 -17.09 9.91
CA GLU A 94 0.22 -16.09 9.68
C GLU A 94 0.73 -14.87 8.91
N MET A 95 1.91 -14.35 9.30
CA MET A 95 2.57 -13.26 8.57
C MET A 95 2.85 -13.63 7.12
N PHE A 96 3.33 -14.85 6.87
CA PHE A 96 3.60 -15.32 5.51
C PHE A 96 2.31 -15.45 4.69
N ARG A 97 1.22 -15.96 5.28
CA ARG A 97 -0.09 -16.00 4.61
C ARG A 97 -0.61 -14.61 4.27
N ALA A 98 -0.56 -13.67 5.21
CA ALA A 98 -0.95 -12.28 4.97
C ALA A 98 -0.12 -11.65 3.84
N ALA A 99 1.18 -11.95 3.75
CA ALA A 99 2.02 -11.48 2.65
C ALA A 99 1.62 -12.09 1.29
N MET A 100 1.24 -13.38 1.26
CA MET A 100 0.74 -14.02 0.05
C MET A 100 -0.59 -13.38 -0.43
N GLU A 101 -1.51 -13.15 0.50
CA GLU A 101 -2.85 -12.56 0.24
C GLU A 101 -2.80 -11.06 -0.10
N ALA A 102 -1.68 -10.38 0.17
CA ALA A 102 -1.56 -8.94 -0.05
C ALA A 102 -1.68 -8.56 -1.53
N ALA A 103 -1.04 -9.33 -2.43
CA ALA A 103 -1.13 -9.10 -3.87
C ALA A 103 -2.55 -9.31 -4.39
N ASP A 104 -3.23 -10.37 -3.91
CA ASP A 104 -4.64 -10.65 -4.24
C ASP A 104 -5.55 -9.51 -3.78
N THR A 105 -5.26 -8.94 -2.61
CA THR A 105 -6.02 -7.81 -2.08
C THR A 105 -5.85 -6.55 -2.92
N VAL A 106 -4.64 -6.27 -3.39
CA VAL A 106 -4.37 -5.14 -4.29
C VAL A 106 -5.13 -5.32 -5.61
N GLU A 107 -5.00 -6.47 -6.26
CA GLU A 107 -5.70 -6.79 -7.51
C GLU A 107 -7.22 -6.65 -7.34
N ARG A 108 -7.80 -7.24 -6.29
CA ARG A 108 -9.23 -7.14 -6.00
C ARG A 108 -9.71 -5.70 -5.79
N ILE A 109 -8.91 -4.86 -5.13
CA ILE A 109 -9.26 -3.43 -4.94
C ILE A 109 -9.26 -2.71 -6.29
N ILE A 110 -8.25 -2.95 -7.12
CA ILE A 110 -8.13 -2.36 -8.45
C ILE A 110 -9.33 -2.73 -9.32
N GLU A 111 -9.70 -4.00 -9.36
CA GLU A 111 -10.86 -4.49 -10.09
C GLU A 111 -12.17 -3.94 -9.53
N THR A 112 -12.37 -3.97 -8.21
CA THR A 112 -13.64 -3.55 -7.59
C THR A 112 -13.88 -2.05 -7.76
N GLU A 113 -12.84 -1.24 -7.58
CA GLU A 113 -12.91 0.22 -7.65
C GLU A 113 -12.64 0.76 -9.06
N GLN A 114 -12.38 -0.11 -10.04
CA GLN A 114 -12.07 0.25 -11.43
C GLN A 114 -10.93 1.26 -11.53
N ILE A 115 -9.81 0.96 -10.86
CA ILE A 115 -8.66 1.87 -10.77
C ILE A 115 -7.76 1.71 -12.01
N ASP A 116 -7.68 2.77 -12.80
CA ASP A 116 -6.74 2.87 -13.92
C ASP A 116 -5.31 3.08 -13.40
N CYS A 117 -4.52 2.01 -13.33
CA CYS A 117 -3.17 2.03 -12.72
C CYS A 117 -2.16 1.04 -13.33
N ASP A 118 -2.39 0.59 -14.57
CA ASP A 118 -1.47 -0.29 -15.31
C ASP A 118 -1.01 -1.55 -14.55
N PHE A 119 -1.85 -2.07 -13.65
CA PHE A 119 -1.51 -3.25 -12.85
C PHE A 119 -1.44 -4.50 -13.74
N VAL A 120 -0.33 -5.24 -13.61
CA VAL A 120 -0.11 -6.50 -14.31
C VAL A 120 0.35 -7.58 -13.34
N ARG A 121 -0.39 -8.68 -13.29
CA ARG A 121 -0.02 -9.86 -12.51
C ARG A 121 0.92 -10.77 -13.31
N SER A 122 2.22 -10.49 -13.23
CA SER A 122 3.27 -11.20 -13.99
C SER A 122 4.23 -12.04 -13.14
N GLY A 123 3.99 -12.11 -11.83
CA GLY A 123 4.88 -12.79 -10.89
C GLY A 123 6.18 -12.02 -10.63
N SER A 124 7.14 -12.67 -9.97
CA SER A 124 8.46 -12.10 -9.72
C SER A 124 9.52 -13.19 -9.79
N ILE A 125 10.74 -12.80 -10.18
CA ILE A 125 11.89 -13.70 -10.25
C ILE A 125 12.98 -13.12 -9.36
N GLU A 126 13.42 -13.91 -8.39
CA GLU A 126 14.60 -13.63 -7.58
C GLU A 126 15.73 -14.54 -8.06
N ALA A 127 16.82 -13.94 -8.58
CA ALA A 127 17.93 -14.68 -9.17
C ALA A 127 19.06 -14.94 -8.16
N ALA A 128 19.56 -16.18 -8.14
CA ALA A 128 20.72 -16.57 -7.35
C ALA A 128 22.03 -16.29 -8.10
N ALA A 129 22.82 -15.34 -7.61
CA ALA A 129 24.08 -14.93 -8.24
C ALA A 129 25.35 -15.40 -7.52
N LYS A 130 25.23 -16.15 -6.42
CA LYS A 130 26.37 -16.62 -5.60
C LYS A 130 26.17 -18.08 -5.19
N SER A 131 27.26 -18.83 -5.04
CA SER A 131 27.22 -20.23 -4.61
C SER A 131 26.52 -20.42 -3.26
N ALA A 132 26.62 -19.44 -2.35
CA ALA A 132 25.95 -19.48 -1.05
C ALA A 132 24.42 -19.33 -1.09
N HIS A 133 23.83 -19.09 -2.28
CA HIS A 133 22.38 -19.01 -2.47
C HIS A 133 21.75 -20.36 -2.86
N PHE A 134 22.56 -21.39 -3.14
CA PHE A 134 22.13 -22.73 -3.54
C PHE A 134 22.34 -23.74 -2.41
#